data_AF-A0A7G8G1Y2-F1
#
_entry.id   AF-A0A7G8G1Y2-F1
#
_cell.length_a   1.000
_cell.length_b   1.000
_cell.length_c   1.000
_cell.angle_alpha   90.00
_cell.angle_beta   90.00
_cell.angle_gamma   90.00
#
_symmetry.space_group_name_H-M   'P 1'
#
loop_
_entity.id
_entity.type
_entity.pdbx_description
1 polymer ?
#
loop_
_entity_poly.entity_id
_entity_poly.type
_entity_poly.pdbx_seq_one_letter_code
_entity_poly.pdbx_strand_id
1 'polypeptide(L)'
;MSATKTLISVSEAAEILGRSKSTVYAALNETPPRLHYHDVRRRLLLREGLETRFARSTRPRIDKPQAQAAERKRKTADFQKQWEIIAETANKTLDCGAWPGPPWSGKQWAVLAGCIDIAIEEANSEI
;
A
#
# COMPACT_ATOMS: atom_id res chain seq x y z
N MET A 1 16.64 43.42 -9.83
CA MET A 1 16.83 42.91 -8.46
C MET A 1 17.04 41.41 -8.55
N SER A 2 18.26 40.92 -8.29
CA SER A 2 18.63 39.52 -8.49
C SER A 2 18.18 38.70 -7.28
N ALA A 3 17.02 38.04 -7.39
CA ALA A 3 16.62 37.05 -6.41
C ALA A 3 17.66 35.92 -6.40
N THR A 4 18.29 35.71 -5.26
CA THR A 4 19.26 34.64 -5.05
C THR A 4 18.51 33.31 -5.20
N LYS A 5 18.76 32.59 -6.29
CA LYS A 5 18.22 31.25 -6.56
C LYS A 5 18.52 30.34 -5.37
N THR A 6 17.56 30.24 -4.46
CA THR A 6 17.75 29.49 -3.22
C THR A 6 17.45 28.04 -3.51
N LEU A 7 18.47 27.19 -3.40
CA LEU A 7 18.35 25.75 -3.54
C LEU A 7 18.03 25.16 -2.17
N ILE A 8 17.03 24.29 -2.13
CA ILE A 8 16.52 23.69 -0.90
C ILE A 8 16.42 22.17 -1.06
N SER A 9 16.50 21.46 0.06
CA SER A 9 16.34 20.02 0.12
C SER A 9 14.86 19.60 -0.05
N VAL A 10 14.63 18.30 -0.28
CA VAL A 10 13.27 17.72 -0.29
C VAL A 10 12.55 17.90 1.05
N SER A 11 13.30 17.89 2.16
CA SER A 11 12.73 18.07 3.50
C SER A 11 12.17 19.48 3.67
N GLU A 12 12.96 20.49 3.33
CA GLU A 12 12.53 21.90 3.38
C GLU A 12 11.39 22.17 2.39
N ALA A 13 11.45 21.57 1.19
CA ALA A 13 10.37 21.66 0.23
C ALA A 13 9.05 21.07 0.77
N ALA A 14 9.12 19.95 1.50
CA ALA A 14 7.95 19.33 2.12
C ALA A 14 7.34 20.22 3.22
N GLU A 15 8.19 20.86 4.02
CA GLU A 15 7.77 21.83 5.04
C GLU A 15 7.11 23.06 4.43
N ILE A 16 7.72 23.66 3.40
CA ILE A 16 7.16 24.82 2.68
C ILE A 16 5.81 24.48 2.05
N LEU A 17 5.67 23.28 1.48
CA LEU A 17 4.43 22.83 0.84
C LEU A 17 3.37 22.33 1.85
N GLY A 18 3.71 22.17 3.13
CA GLY A 18 2.82 21.56 4.13
C GLY A 18 2.43 20.12 3.80
N ARG A 19 3.31 19.35 3.17
CA ARG A 19 3.05 17.97 2.70
C ARG A 19 4.12 17.01 3.21
N SER A 20 3.86 15.70 3.06
CA SER A 20 4.86 14.68 3.35
C SER A 20 5.98 14.68 2.31
N LYS A 21 7.19 14.28 2.73
CA LYS A 21 8.33 14.06 1.82
C LYS A 21 8.00 13.06 0.72
N SER A 22 7.19 12.04 1.01
CA SER A 22 6.72 11.06 0.03
C SER A 22 5.91 11.70 -1.10
N THR A 23 5.11 12.74 -0.81
CA THR A 23 4.35 13.46 -1.83
C THR A 23 5.28 14.24 -2.75
N VAL A 24 6.37 14.81 -2.22
CA VAL A 24 7.39 15.50 -3.01
C VAL A 24 8.16 14.52 -3.90
N TYR A 25 8.54 13.35 -3.38
CA TYR A 25 9.16 12.29 -4.20
C TYR A 25 8.23 11.74 -5.27
N ALA A 26 6.94 11.59 -4.98
CA ALA A 26 5.94 11.20 -5.98
C ALA A 26 5.90 12.23 -7.12
N ALA A 27 5.89 13.52 -6.81
CA ALA A 27 5.91 14.59 -7.81
C ALA A 27 7.22 14.65 -8.63
N LEU A 28 8.34 14.16 -8.08
CA LEU A 28 9.62 14.04 -8.78
C LEU A 28 9.68 12.82 -9.71
N ASN A 29 9.02 11.72 -9.33
CA ASN A 29 9.06 10.44 -10.06
C ASN A 29 7.86 10.23 -10.99
N GLU A 30 6.87 11.12 -10.99
CA GLU A 30 5.71 11.05 -11.86
C GLU A 30 6.10 11.20 -13.35
N THR A 31 5.27 10.71 -14.26
CA THR A 31 5.48 10.86 -15.71
C THR A 31 4.28 11.60 -16.33
N PRO A 32 4.44 12.85 -16.81
CA PRO A 32 5.65 13.67 -16.76
C PRO A 32 5.97 14.20 -15.34
N PRO A 33 7.25 14.35 -14.98
CA PRO A 33 7.67 14.84 -13.66
C PRO A 33 7.19 16.28 -13.42
N ARG A 34 6.59 16.51 -12.25
CA ARG A 34 6.06 17.83 -11.86
C ARG A 34 7.13 18.70 -11.21
N LEU A 35 8.03 18.06 -10.48
CA LEU A 35 9.20 18.68 -9.89
C LEU A 35 10.46 18.08 -10.50
N HIS A 36 11.51 18.87 -10.53
CA HIS A 36 12.83 18.45 -11.01
C HIS A 36 13.89 18.95 -10.04
N TYR A 37 14.92 18.14 -9.85
CA TYR A 37 16.12 18.61 -9.18
C TYR A 37 16.82 19.63 -10.06
N HIS A 38 17.10 20.79 -9.49
CA HIS A 38 17.93 21.80 -10.13
C HIS A 38 19.42 21.46 -9.96
N ASP A 39 19.78 20.78 -8.87
CA ASP A 39 21.07 20.12 -8.71
C ASP A 39 20.85 18.63 -8.44
N VAL A 40 21.09 17.80 -9.45
CA VAL A 40 20.90 16.34 -9.38
C VAL A 40 21.92 15.68 -8.46
N ARG A 41 23.16 16.21 -8.38
CA ARG A 41 24.23 15.64 -7.55
C ARG A 41 23.91 15.79 -6.07
N ARG A 42 23.42 16.97 -5.69
CA ARG A 42 23.04 17.29 -4.29
C ARG A 42 21.56 17.03 -3.99
N ARG A 43 20.77 16.62 -4.99
CA ARG A 43 19.31 16.41 -4.92
C ARG A 43 18.58 17.64 -4.36
N LEU A 44 18.92 18.82 -4.89
CA LEU A 44 18.32 20.08 -4.45
C LEU A 44 17.28 20.61 -5.44
N LEU A 45 16.21 21.18 -4.89
CA LEU A 45 15.09 21.77 -5.59
C LEU A 45 15.22 23.29 -5.58
N LEU A 46 14.69 23.93 -6.62
CA LEU A 46 14.60 25.39 -6.64
C LEU A 46 13.43 25.83 -5.77
N ARG A 47 13.67 26.73 -4.81
CA ARG A 47 12.62 27.31 -3.95
C ARG A 47 11.65 28.20 -4.72
N GLU A 48 12.18 29.01 -5.64
CA GLU A 48 11.38 29.98 -6.40
C GLU A 48 10.34 29.27 -7.26
N GLY A 49 9.06 29.59 -7.07
CA GLY A 49 7.95 28.98 -7.81
C GLY A 49 7.71 27.50 -7.48
N LEU A 50 8.24 26.98 -6.36
CA LEU A 50 8.02 25.60 -5.92
C LEU A 50 6.52 25.31 -5.76
N GLU A 51 5.80 26.19 -5.08
CA GLU A 51 4.36 26.09 -4.86
C GLU A 51 3.59 26.09 -6.18
N THR A 52 3.92 26.98 -7.11
CA THR A 52 3.24 27.05 -8.40
C THR A 52 3.47 25.81 -9.26
N ARG A 53 4.71 25.28 -9.29
CA ARG A 53 5.03 24.03 -10.01
C ARG A 53 4.32 22.82 -9.39
N PHE A 54 4.26 22.78 -8.06
CA PHE A 54 3.59 21.71 -7.34
C PHE A 54 2.06 21.78 -7.46
N ALA A 55 1.48 22.98 -7.33
CA ALA A 55 0.04 23.23 -7.36
C ALA A 55 -0.59 23.08 -8.75
N ARG A 56 0.19 23.23 -9.84
CA ARG A 56 -0.30 23.13 -11.22
C ARG A 56 -1.02 21.81 -11.55
N SER A 57 -0.87 20.78 -10.71
CA SER A 57 -1.55 19.49 -10.89
C SER A 57 -2.13 18.90 -9.59
N THR A 58 -2.32 19.71 -8.54
CA THR A 58 -3.38 19.39 -7.57
C THR A 58 -4.68 19.85 -8.19
N ARG A 59 -5.30 18.98 -9.02
CA ARG A 59 -6.77 19.07 -9.16
C ARG A 59 -7.31 19.24 -7.74
N PRO A 60 -8.30 20.12 -7.49
CA PRO A 60 -8.93 20.18 -6.18
C PRO A 60 -9.25 18.74 -5.82
N ARG A 61 -8.61 18.24 -4.76
CA ARG A 61 -8.96 16.94 -4.22
C ARG A 61 -10.35 17.21 -3.69
N ILE A 62 -11.35 16.91 -4.52
CA ILE A 62 -12.69 16.71 -4.04
C ILE A 62 -12.47 15.53 -3.11
N ASP A 63 -12.25 15.82 -1.84
CA ASP A 63 -12.43 14.89 -0.75
C ASP A 63 -13.92 14.54 -0.76
N LYS A 64 -14.35 13.81 -1.80
CA LYS A 64 -15.28 12.75 -1.54
C LYS A 64 -14.48 11.89 -0.56
N PRO A 65 -14.91 11.74 0.70
CA PRO A 65 -14.40 10.62 1.46
C PRO A 65 -14.57 9.44 0.52
N GLN A 66 -13.45 8.85 0.10
CA GLN A 66 -13.51 7.51 -0.43
C GLN A 66 -14.26 6.80 0.66
N ALA A 67 -15.52 6.42 0.40
CA ALA A 67 -16.27 5.59 1.31
C ALA A 67 -15.28 4.47 1.58
N GLN A 68 -14.70 4.46 2.79
CA GLN A 68 -13.93 3.32 3.25
C GLN A 68 -14.94 2.23 3.01
N ALA A 69 -14.68 1.39 2.00
CA ALA A 69 -15.53 0.26 1.68
C ALA A 69 -15.58 -0.45 3.01
N ALA A 70 -16.71 -0.29 3.72
CA ALA A 70 -16.75 -0.29 5.17
C ALA A 70 -15.84 -1.41 5.60
N GLU A 71 -14.66 -1.06 6.13
CA GLU A 71 -13.69 -2.05 6.53
C GLU A 71 -14.51 -2.81 7.55
N ARG A 72 -15.03 -3.97 7.12
CA ARG A 72 -15.87 -4.79 7.96
C ARG A 72 -14.90 -5.03 9.08
N LYS A 73 -15.12 -4.35 10.21
CA LYS A 73 -14.56 -4.71 11.48
C LYS A 73 -15.14 -6.09 11.72
N ARG A 74 -14.59 -7.08 11.00
CA ARG A 74 -14.67 -8.49 11.32
C ARG A 74 -14.10 -8.44 12.72
N LYS A 75 -15.02 -8.60 13.66
CA LYS A 75 -14.72 -8.56 15.08
C LYS A 75 -13.46 -9.39 15.22
N THR A 76 -12.41 -8.80 15.79
CA THR A 76 -11.19 -9.47 16.25
C THR A 76 -11.51 -10.48 17.38
N ALA A 77 -12.75 -10.98 17.44
CA ALA A 77 -13.18 -12.01 18.33
C ALA A 77 -12.84 -13.35 17.66
N ASP A 78 -11.76 -13.93 18.18
CA ASP A 78 -11.31 -15.29 17.96
C ASP A 78 -10.74 -15.66 16.58
N PHE A 79 -9.78 -14.88 16.09
CA PHE A 79 -8.84 -15.37 15.08
C PHE A 79 -8.25 -16.74 15.45
N GLN A 80 -7.99 -16.97 16.74
CA GLN A 80 -7.47 -18.24 17.23
C GLN A 80 -8.46 -19.40 17.02
N LYS A 81 -9.75 -19.24 17.39
CA LYS A 81 -10.75 -20.30 17.16
C LYS A 81 -11.05 -20.50 15.69
N GLN A 82 -11.07 -19.43 14.90
CA GLN A 82 -11.20 -19.53 13.45
C GLN A 82 -10.04 -20.35 12.86
N TRP A 83 -8.81 -20.11 13.30
CA TRP A 83 -7.65 -20.91 12.88
C TRP A 83 -7.70 -22.35 13.38
N GLU A 84 -8.24 -22.61 14.56
CA GLU A 84 -8.43 -23.98 15.08
C GLU A 84 -9.41 -24.77 14.21
N ILE A 85 -10.56 -24.18 13.86
CA ILE A 85 -11.55 -24.80 12.95
C ILE A 85 -10.92 -25.02 11.57
N ILE A 86 -10.25 -24.00 11.03
CA ILE A 86 -9.59 -24.10 9.71
C ILE A 86 -8.53 -25.20 9.69
N ALA A 87 -7.71 -25.28 10.74
CA ALA A 87 -6.68 -26.32 10.86
C ALA A 87 -7.31 -27.71 10.99
N GLU A 88 -8.40 -27.86 11.73
CA GLU A 88 -9.11 -29.14 11.86
C GLU A 88 -9.71 -29.60 10.52
N THR A 89 -10.42 -28.72 9.81
CA THR A 89 -10.99 -29.01 8.48
C THR A 89 -9.89 -29.31 7.46
N ALA A 90 -8.80 -28.54 7.46
CA ALA A 90 -7.64 -28.80 6.60
C ALA A 90 -7.00 -30.16 6.90
N ASN A 91 -6.81 -30.54 8.16
CA ASN A 91 -6.22 -31.83 8.53
C ASN A 91 -7.13 -33.03 8.20
N LYS A 92 -8.45 -32.85 8.19
CA LYS A 92 -9.43 -33.89 7.77
C LYS A 92 -9.48 -34.08 6.25
N THR A 93 -9.24 -33.01 5.50
CA THR A 93 -9.43 -32.98 4.03
C THR A 93 -8.14 -33.13 3.24
N LEU A 94 -7.02 -32.65 3.78
CA LEU A 94 -5.71 -32.72 3.15
C LEU A 94 -4.98 -33.99 3.57
N ASP A 95 -4.82 -34.92 2.64
CA ASP A 95 -3.86 -36.00 2.79
C ASP A 95 -2.45 -35.49 2.47
N CYS A 96 -1.80 -34.90 3.48
CA CYS A 96 -0.43 -34.42 3.38
C CYS A 96 0.59 -35.54 3.16
N GLY A 97 0.23 -36.82 3.39
CA GLY A 97 1.09 -37.98 3.11
C GLY A 97 1.19 -38.30 1.62
N ALA A 98 0.18 -37.92 0.85
CA ALA A 98 0.17 -38.06 -0.60
C ALA A 98 0.95 -36.94 -1.33
N TRP A 99 1.38 -35.90 -0.61
CA TRP A 99 2.03 -34.74 -1.21
C TRP A 99 3.56 -34.87 -1.08
N PRO A 100 4.33 -34.74 -2.18
CA PRO A 100 5.77 -34.61 -2.08
C PRO A 100 6.14 -33.40 -1.22
N GLY A 101 7.27 -33.51 -0.50
CA GLY A 101 7.87 -32.37 0.20
C GLY A 101 8.08 -31.18 -0.74
N PRO A 102 8.11 -29.95 -0.21
CA PRO A 102 8.23 -28.74 -1.02
C PRO A 102 9.51 -28.74 -1.89
N PRO A 103 9.49 -28.07 -3.06
CA PRO A 103 8.48 -27.11 -3.51
C PRO A 103 7.24 -27.75 -4.13
N TRP A 104 6.06 -27.25 -3.73
CA TRP A 104 4.77 -27.71 -4.27
C TRP A 104 4.45 -27.08 -5.62
N SER A 105 3.82 -27.86 -6.48
CA SER A 105 3.28 -27.42 -7.77
C SER A 105 2.08 -26.48 -7.59
N GLY A 106 1.79 -25.65 -8.59
CA GLY A 106 0.65 -24.73 -8.56
C GLY A 106 -0.71 -25.43 -8.36
N LYS A 107 -0.84 -26.71 -8.76
CA LYS A 107 -2.05 -27.51 -8.51
C LYS A 107 -2.24 -27.83 -7.03
N GLN A 108 -1.15 -28.11 -6.30
CA GLN A 108 -1.20 -28.39 -4.87
C GLN A 108 -1.55 -27.11 -4.07
N TRP A 109 -1.00 -25.96 -4.49
CA TRP A 109 -1.40 -24.67 -3.94
C TRP A 109 -2.88 -24.34 -4.18
N ALA A 110 -3.41 -24.68 -5.35
CA ALA A 110 -4.83 -24.48 -5.65
C ALA A 110 -5.75 -25.36 -4.78
N VAL A 111 -5.35 -26.60 -4.51
CA VAL A 111 -6.09 -27.50 -3.60
C VAL A 111 -6.06 -26.95 -2.17
N LEU A 112 -4.89 -26.53 -1.68
CA LEU A 112 -4.77 -25.91 -0.35
C LEU A 112 -5.65 -24.65 -0.22
N ALA A 113 -5.62 -23.77 -1.22
CA ALA A 113 -6.43 -22.57 -1.24
C ALA A 113 -7.93 -22.89 -1.18
N GLY A 114 -8.39 -23.85 -1.99
CA GLY A 114 -9.79 -24.30 -1.97
C GLY A 114 -10.23 -24.88 -0.62
N CYS A 115 -9.36 -25.69 0.03
CA CYS A 115 -9.65 -26.22 1.36
C CYS A 115 -9.74 -25.11 2.42
N ILE A 116 -8.88 -24.10 2.34
CA ILE A 116 -8.92 -22.94 3.25
C ILE A 116 -10.19 -22.13 3.02
N ASP A 117 -10.61 -21.90 1.78
CA ASP A 117 -11.83 -21.14 1.47
C ASP A 117 -13.09 -21.84 2.02
N ILE A 118 -13.21 -23.17 1.87
CA ILE A 118 -14.31 -23.95 2.44
C ILE A 118 -14.32 -23.85 3.98
N ALA A 119 -13.15 -23.96 4.61
CA ALA A 119 -13.06 -23.90 6.06
C ALA A 119 -13.34 -22.49 6.62
N ILE A 120 -13.04 -21.44 5.85
CA ILE A 120 -13.43 -20.06 6.18
C ILE A 120 -14.95 -19.90 6.11
N GLU A 121 -15.63 -20.51 5.14
CA GLU A 121 -17.10 -20.49 5.05
C GLU A 121 -17.76 -21.23 6.23
N GLU A 122 -17.22 -22.38 6.63
CA GLU A 122 -17.66 -23.13 7.82
C GLU A 122 -17.47 -22.30 9.10
N ALA A 123 -16.26 -21.74 9.32
CA ALA A 123 -15.96 -20.94 10.50
C ALA A 123 -16.80 -19.64 10.60
N ASN A 124 -17.24 -19.08 9.48
CA ASN A 124 -18.15 -17.92 9.48
C ASN A 124 -19.63 -18.30 9.69
N SER A 125 -19.99 -19.56 9.49
CA SER A 125 -21.36 -20.07 9.70
C SER A 125 -21.63 -20.46 11.16
N GLU A 126 -20.58 -20.72 11.94
CA GLU A 126 -20.65 -21.08 13.36
C GLU A 126 -20.59 -19.87 14.33
N ILE A 127 -20.37 -18.65 13.83
CA ILE A 127 -20.29 -17.38 14.58
C ILE A 127 -21.56 -16.56 14.41
#